data_AF-A0A163V2P7-F1
#
_entry.id   AF-A0A163V2P7-F1
#
_cell.length_a   1.000
_cell.length_b   1.000
_cell.length_c   1.000
_cell.angle_alpha   90.00
_cell.angle_beta   90.00
_cell.angle_gamma   90.00
#
_symmetry.space_group_name_H-M   'P 1'
#
loop_
_entity.id
_entity.type
_entity.pdbx_description
1 polymer ?
#
loop_
_entity_poly.entity_id
_entity_poly.type
_entity_poly.pdbx_seq_one_letter_code
_entity_poly.pdbx_strand_id
1 'polypeptide(L)'
;MVQAPDWIENNQKFALIGVDVGITDDINRFECPGGLIGLPNADFEFPEHWKLWLGSLRIEDIESCSLYLLATMASTSPSVLDAENKRLQGAVGDWFTGLTLIRKFGSTDAAFTATGSCVNGVIDVRQFGSIDPPLASIVHDDRPISRKDLQDAFPIARGLAKLRQSTDHNRWRLHRCMNLYQEARCERGILERIHQFTRCIEGLIAPKQGQTLRQFKSRTELFVGPHHHELMGDLYRVRSDVEHLHENQHLEEFDRQVRIHLAKLEAVSEWVSRSCLARILRTSELVLHFGNVAAIGHFWAKPEAERRALWGDPINPCATLTGFNFNRVSDGELGAHE
;
A
#
# COMPACT_ATOMS: atom_id res chain seq x y z
N MET A 1 -3.92 -13.70 -39.23
CA MET A 1 -3.53 -14.11 -37.86
C MET A 1 -3.59 -12.88 -37.01
N VAL A 2 -4.32 -12.89 -35.90
CA VAL A 2 -4.30 -11.77 -34.95
C VAL A 2 -2.95 -11.83 -34.24
N GLN A 3 -2.16 -10.77 -34.33
CA GLN A 3 -0.89 -10.68 -33.62
C GLN A 3 -1.20 -10.51 -32.14
N ALA A 4 -0.54 -11.29 -31.27
CA ALA A 4 -0.65 -11.09 -29.83
C ALA A 4 -0.19 -9.66 -29.49
N PRO A 5 -0.80 -9.00 -28.50
CA PRO A 5 -0.25 -7.76 -27.96
C PRO A 5 1.19 -7.96 -27.52
N ASP A 6 2.01 -6.91 -27.66
CA ASP A 6 3.45 -6.96 -27.44
C ASP A 6 3.86 -7.22 -25.97
N TRP A 7 2.89 -7.26 -25.05
CA TRP A 7 3.07 -7.51 -23.62
C TRP A 7 2.86 -8.97 -23.21
N ILE A 8 2.33 -9.84 -24.08
CA ILE A 8 2.14 -11.27 -23.77
C ILE A 8 2.43 -12.17 -24.97
N GLU A 9 3.20 -13.23 -24.71
CA GLU A 9 3.50 -14.23 -25.74
C GLU A 9 2.42 -15.31 -25.82
N ASN A 10 2.38 -16.00 -26.97
CA ASN A 10 1.50 -17.16 -27.14
C ASN A 10 1.82 -18.27 -26.12
N ASN A 11 0.79 -18.93 -25.59
CA ASN A 11 0.88 -19.95 -24.52
C ASN A 11 1.36 -19.42 -23.17
N GLN A 12 1.20 -18.12 -22.89
CA GLN A 12 1.40 -17.56 -21.57
C GLN A 12 0.07 -17.36 -20.81
N LYS A 13 0.15 -17.40 -19.48
CA LYS A 13 -0.88 -16.88 -18.59
C LYS A 13 -0.49 -15.50 -18.10
N PHE A 14 -1.49 -14.72 -17.71
CA PHE A 14 -1.26 -13.40 -17.12
C PHE A 14 -2.18 -13.11 -15.94
N ALA A 15 -1.76 -12.18 -15.10
CA ALA A 15 -2.63 -11.40 -14.24
C ALA A 15 -2.24 -9.93 -14.35
N LEU A 16 -3.20 -9.03 -14.16
CA LEU A 16 -2.96 -7.60 -14.16
C LEU A 16 -3.80 -6.88 -13.11
N ILE A 17 -3.33 -5.69 -12.74
CA ILE A 17 -4.05 -4.66 -12.00
C ILE A 17 -4.02 -3.39 -12.84
N GLY A 18 -5.18 -2.82 -13.13
CA GLY A 18 -5.31 -1.48 -13.71
C GLY A 18 -5.67 -0.47 -12.61
N VAL A 19 -5.03 0.69 -12.64
CA VAL A 19 -5.29 1.79 -11.70
C VAL A 19 -5.15 3.14 -12.41
N ASP A 20 -6.04 4.07 -12.10
CA ASP A 20 -5.94 5.45 -12.56
C ASP A 20 -5.14 6.32 -11.57
N VAL A 21 -3.96 6.76 -12.01
CA VAL A 21 -2.98 7.55 -11.25
C VAL A 21 -2.17 8.44 -12.17
N GLY A 22 -1.65 9.56 -11.67
CA GLY A 22 -0.62 10.30 -12.42
C GLY A 22 0.61 9.41 -12.65
N ILE A 23 1.13 9.34 -13.88
CA ILE A 23 2.40 8.67 -14.22
C ILE A 23 3.35 9.64 -14.95
N THR A 24 4.65 9.43 -14.84
CA THR A 24 5.65 10.20 -15.60
C THR A 24 5.90 9.57 -16.97
N ASP A 25 6.32 10.40 -17.92
CA ASP A 25 6.63 10.00 -19.31
C ASP A 25 7.82 9.00 -19.43
N ASP A 26 8.54 8.72 -18.34
CA ASP A 26 9.63 7.74 -18.32
C ASP A 26 9.14 6.28 -18.18
N ILE A 27 7.82 6.07 -18.00
CA ILE A 27 7.16 4.76 -17.99
C ILE A 27 6.56 4.48 -19.37
N ASN A 28 7.41 4.12 -20.35
CA ASN A 28 6.93 3.57 -21.62
C ASN A 28 6.69 2.05 -21.49
N ARG A 29 7.68 1.35 -20.94
CA ARG A 29 7.59 -0.06 -20.57
C ARG A 29 8.62 -0.35 -19.50
N PHE A 30 8.18 -0.87 -18.37
CA PHE A 30 9.06 -1.19 -17.26
C PHE A 30 9.00 -2.66 -16.92
N GLU A 31 10.08 -3.40 -17.18
CA GLU A 31 10.16 -4.82 -16.88
C GLU A 31 10.99 -5.07 -15.62
N CYS A 32 10.46 -5.94 -14.75
CA CYS A 32 11.13 -6.45 -13.57
C CYS A 32 11.31 -7.97 -13.68
N PRO A 33 12.31 -8.55 -12.98
CA PRO A 33 12.49 -9.99 -12.94
C PRO A 33 11.22 -10.74 -12.48
N GLY A 34 10.98 -11.91 -13.06
CA GLY A 34 9.82 -12.74 -12.72
C GLY A 34 8.57 -12.43 -13.55
N GLY A 35 8.73 -11.79 -14.72
CA GLY A 35 7.63 -11.53 -15.66
C GLY A 35 6.72 -10.39 -15.22
N LEU A 36 7.21 -9.48 -14.38
CA LEU A 36 6.46 -8.29 -13.96
C LEU A 36 6.69 -7.15 -14.95
N ILE A 37 5.60 -6.52 -15.41
CA ILE A 37 5.65 -5.47 -16.43
C ILE A 37 4.75 -4.32 -16.00
N GLY A 38 5.25 -3.09 -16.02
CA GLY A 38 4.48 -1.85 -15.84
C GLY A 38 4.32 -1.17 -17.19
N LEU A 39 3.07 -0.87 -17.57
CA LEU A 39 2.72 -0.24 -18.86
C LEU A 39 1.78 0.96 -18.64
N PRO A 40 1.95 2.05 -19.41
CA PRO A 40 0.96 3.10 -19.49
C PRO A 40 -0.27 2.65 -20.30
N ASN A 41 -1.40 3.34 -20.15
CA ASN A 41 -2.64 3.03 -20.88
C ASN A 41 -2.48 2.95 -22.40
N ALA A 42 -1.72 3.90 -22.98
CA ALA A 42 -1.55 4.02 -24.42
C ALA A 42 -1.01 2.73 -25.09
N ASP A 43 -0.37 1.86 -24.31
CA ASP A 43 0.23 0.61 -24.77
C ASP A 43 -0.64 -0.62 -24.44
N PHE A 44 -1.85 -0.45 -23.90
CA PHE A 44 -2.75 -1.55 -23.54
C PHE A 44 -3.95 -1.66 -24.50
N GLU A 45 -3.89 -2.62 -25.43
CA GLU A 45 -4.99 -2.90 -26.36
C GLU A 45 -5.99 -3.91 -25.78
N PHE A 46 -7.28 -3.55 -25.81
CA PHE A 46 -8.35 -4.38 -25.29
C PHE A 46 -9.01 -5.27 -26.35
N PRO A 47 -9.16 -6.58 -26.12
CA PRO A 47 -9.86 -7.44 -27.07
C PRO A 47 -11.35 -7.06 -27.22
N GLU A 48 -11.83 -6.88 -28.46
CA GLU A 48 -13.22 -6.48 -28.76
C GLU A 48 -14.29 -7.36 -28.09
N HIS A 49 -14.05 -8.67 -27.99
CA HIS A 49 -15.01 -9.59 -27.37
C HIS A 49 -15.23 -9.33 -25.86
N TRP A 50 -14.26 -8.71 -25.17
CA TRP A 50 -14.45 -8.33 -23.77
C TRP A 50 -15.31 -7.07 -23.63
N LYS A 51 -15.26 -6.15 -24.60
CA LYS A 51 -16.15 -4.98 -24.62
C LYS A 51 -17.61 -5.40 -24.58
N LEU A 52 -17.94 -6.49 -25.28
CA LEU A 52 -19.27 -7.08 -25.26
C LEU A 52 -19.62 -7.77 -23.93
N TRP A 53 -18.65 -8.43 -23.28
CA TRP A 53 -18.88 -9.22 -22.06
C TRP A 53 -18.92 -8.41 -20.78
N LEU A 54 -18.02 -7.41 -20.64
CA LEU A 54 -17.92 -6.60 -19.43
C LEU A 54 -18.99 -5.51 -19.38
N GLY A 55 -19.56 -5.14 -20.54
CA GLY A 55 -20.49 -4.02 -20.69
C GLY A 55 -19.76 -2.67 -20.70
N SER A 56 -20.40 -1.66 -21.28
CA SER A 56 -19.77 -0.36 -21.55
C SER A 56 -19.19 0.32 -20.31
N LEU A 57 -19.88 0.28 -19.17
CA LEU A 57 -19.44 0.92 -17.93
C LEU A 57 -18.09 0.37 -17.42
N ARG A 58 -17.92 -0.95 -17.47
CA ARG A 58 -16.65 -1.58 -17.05
C ARG A 58 -15.52 -1.32 -18.03
N ILE A 59 -15.85 -1.08 -19.30
CA ILE A 59 -14.86 -0.71 -20.31
C ILE A 59 -14.38 0.71 -20.07
N GLU A 60 -15.29 1.64 -19.76
CA GLU A 60 -14.92 3.00 -19.39
C GLU A 60 -13.98 3.02 -18.16
N ASP A 61 -14.28 2.24 -17.11
CA ASP A 61 -13.40 2.10 -15.92
C ASP A 61 -12.00 1.57 -16.28
N ILE A 62 -11.91 0.67 -17.26
CA ILE A 62 -10.63 0.10 -17.70
C ILE A 62 -9.88 1.10 -18.56
N GLU A 63 -10.56 1.70 -19.53
CA GLU A 63 -9.99 2.69 -20.44
C GLU A 63 -9.57 3.97 -19.71
N SER A 64 -10.10 4.25 -18.51
CA SER A 64 -9.61 5.36 -17.67
C SER A 64 -8.34 5.03 -16.89
N CYS A 65 -7.96 3.76 -16.72
CA CYS A 65 -6.76 3.38 -15.97
C CYS A 65 -5.50 3.85 -16.69
N SER A 66 -4.70 4.72 -16.07
CA SER A 66 -3.45 5.23 -16.65
C SER A 66 -2.27 4.27 -16.54
N LEU A 67 -2.26 3.37 -15.54
CA LEU A 67 -1.18 2.44 -15.23
C LEU A 67 -1.68 1.01 -15.11
N TYR A 68 -1.00 0.12 -15.81
CA TYR A 68 -1.21 -1.32 -15.75
C TYR A 68 0.02 -1.99 -15.14
N LEU A 69 -0.19 -2.75 -14.06
CA LEU A 69 0.79 -3.67 -13.50
C LEU A 69 0.43 -5.07 -13.97
N LEU A 70 1.36 -5.79 -14.59
CA LEU A 70 1.14 -7.11 -15.16
C LEU A 70 2.13 -8.12 -14.58
N ALA A 71 1.71 -9.38 -14.55
CA ALA A 71 2.55 -10.54 -14.32
C ALA A 71 2.25 -11.57 -15.40
N THR A 72 3.27 -12.09 -16.09
CA THR A 72 3.14 -13.14 -17.11
C THR A 72 4.01 -14.35 -16.80
N MET A 73 3.59 -15.54 -17.26
CA MET A 73 4.43 -16.74 -17.28
C MET A 73 4.01 -17.70 -18.39
N ALA A 74 4.99 -18.43 -18.95
CA ALA A 74 4.70 -19.58 -19.80
C ALA A 74 3.87 -20.63 -19.03
N SER A 75 2.89 -21.25 -19.71
CA SER A 75 2.00 -22.25 -19.14
C SER A 75 1.91 -23.47 -20.04
N THR A 76 1.92 -24.66 -19.45
CA THR A 76 1.63 -25.92 -20.16
C THR A 76 0.13 -26.16 -20.35
N SER A 77 -0.70 -25.42 -19.62
CA SER A 77 -2.16 -25.51 -19.62
C SER A 77 -2.77 -24.10 -19.64
N PRO A 78 -2.45 -23.27 -20.66
CA PRO A 78 -2.95 -21.89 -20.74
C PRO A 78 -4.49 -21.87 -20.72
N SER A 79 -5.11 -22.89 -21.29
CA SER A 79 -6.56 -23.04 -21.36
C SER A 79 -7.26 -23.40 -20.04
N VAL A 80 -6.55 -23.53 -18.91
CA VAL A 80 -7.14 -23.84 -17.59
C VAL A 80 -6.89 -22.70 -16.60
N LEU A 81 -7.93 -22.27 -15.87
CA LEU A 81 -7.80 -21.36 -14.72
C LEU A 81 -7.38 -22.17 -13.48
N ASP A 82 -6.15 -21.99 -13.00
CA ASP A 82 -5.56 -22.85 -11.95
C ASP A 82 -4.62 -22.10 -10.98
N ALA A 83 -3.72 -22.85 -10.32
CA ALA A 83 -2.76 -22.31 -9.37
C ALA A 83 -1.73 -21.35 -10.01
N GLU A 84 -1.48 -21.44 -11.31
CA GLU A 84 -0.61 -20.50 -12.02
C GLU A 84 -1.24 -19.10 -12.05
N ASN A 85 -2.54 -19.01 -12.34
CA ASN A 85 -3.28 -17.74 -12.30
C ASN A 85 -3.26 -17.13 -10.89
N LYS A 86 -3.51 -17.95 -9.86
CA LYS A 86 -3.43 -17.49 -8.45
C LYS A 86 -2.03 -16.98 -8.09
N ARG A 87 -0.97 -17.62 -8.61
CA ARG A 87 0.41 -17.18 -8.39
C ARG A 87 0.68 -15.83 -9.05
N LEU A 88 0.24 -15.64 -10.29
CA LEU A 88 0.36 -14.38 -11.03
C LEU A 88 -0.43 -13.25 -10.35
N GLN A 89 -1.67 -13.51 -9.94
CA GLN A 89 -2.49 -12.57 -9.17
C GLN A 89 -1.80 -12.16 -7.87
N GLY A 90 -1.22 -13.12 -7.15
CA GLY A 90 -0.42 -12.84 -5.96
C GLY A 90 0.82 -11.98 -6.25
N ALA A 91 1.52 -12.24 -7.38
CA ALA A 91 2.70 -11.48 -7.76
C ALA A 91 2.38 -10.02 -8.10
N VAL A 92 1.35 -9.78 -8.90
CA VAL A 92 0.92 -8.41 -9.25
C VAL A 92 0.33 -7.70 -8.02
N GLY A 93 -0.43 -8.39 -7.16
CA GLY A 93 -0.96 -7.84 -5.92
C GLY A 93 0.12 -7.44 -4.92
N ASP A 94 1.19 -8.24 -4.80
CA ASP A 94 2.35 -7.88 -3.98
C ASP A 94 3.08 -6.66 -4.52
N TRP A 95 3.16 -6.52 -5.85
CA TRP A 95 3.82 -5.38 -6.47
C TRP A 95 3.01 -4.10 -6.33
N PHE A 96 1.69 -4.16 -6.53
CA PHE A 96 0.77 -3.07 -6.23
C PHE A 96 0.85 -2.65 -4.76
N THR A 97 0.84 -3.62 -3.83
CA THR A 97 1.04 -3.37 -2.40
C THR A 97 2.38 -2.69 -2.13
N GLY A 98 3.46 -3.17 -2.77
CA GLY A 98 4.77 -2.55 -2.70
C GLY A 98 4.76 -1.09 -3.16
N LEU A 99 4.04 -0.79 -4.24
CA LEU A 99 3.88 0.56 -4.77
C LEU A 99 3.14 1.47 -3.77
N THR A 100 2.08 0.99 -3.12
CA THR A 100 1.36 1.77 -2.08
C THR A 100 2.24 2.10 -0.86
N LEU A 101 3.23 1.26 -0.57
CA LEU A 101 4.19 1.49 0.52
C LEU A 101 5.26 2.54 0.16
N ILE A 102 5.72 2.54 -1.09
CA ILE A 102 6.71 3.52 -1.61
C ILE A 102 6.08 4.87 -1.84
N ARG A 103 4.88 4.88 -2.40
CA ARG A 103 4.22 6.07 -2.92
C ARG A 103 2.88 6.29 -2.24
N LYS A 104 2.67 7.51 -1.74
CA LYS A 104 1.33 7.97 -1.38
C LYS A 104 0.66 8.45 -2.65
N PHE A 105 -0.44 7.81 -3.01
CA PHE A 105 -1.30 8.19 -4.12
C PHE A 105 -2.74 7.78 -3.77
N GLY A 106 -3.71 8.48 -4.32
CA GLY A 106 -5.10 8.09 -4.29
C GLY A 106 -5.59 7.82 -5.72
N SER A 107 -6.63 7.01 -5.86
CA SER A 107 -7.41 6.88 -7.08
C SER A 107 -8.87 7.15 -6.73
N THR A 108 -9.55 7.96 -7.55
CA THR A 108 -10.99 8.19 -7.44
C THR A 108 -11.79 7.10 -8.13
N ASP A 109 -11.19 6.50 -9.16
CA ASP A 109 -11.82 5.48 -9.99
C ASP A 109 -11.54 4.08 -9.45
N ALA A 110 -12.43 3.15 -9.81
CA ALA A 110 -12.34 1.77 -9.38
C ALA A 110 -11.13 1.10 -10.04
N ALA A 111 -10.13 0.77 -9.24
CA ALA A 111 -9.06 -0.10 -9.69
C ALA A 111 -9.60 -1.53 -9.87
N PHE A 112 -9.01 -2.29 -10.79
CA PHE A 112 -9.50 -3.62 -11.13
C PHE A 112 -8.37 -4.63 -11.23
N THR A 113 -8.73 -5.91 -11.20
CA THR A 113 -7.84 -7.02 -11.48
C THR A 113 -8.43 -7.92 -12.55
N ALA A 114 -7.57 -8.45 -13.42
CA ALA A 114 -7.95 -9.45 -14.40
C ALA A 114 -6.88 -10.56 -14.49
N THR A 115 -7.29 -11.79 -14.79
CA THR A 115 -6.36 -12.89 -15.09
C THR A 115 -6.91 -13.79 -16.18
N GLY A 116 -5.98 -14.36 -16.96
CA GLY A 116 -6.31 -15.08 -18.18
C GLY A 116 -5.10 -15.74 -18.82
N SER A 117 -5.19 -15.94 -20.12
CA SER A 117 -4.13 -16.52 -20.95
C SER A 117 -4.13 -15.96 -22.37
N CYS A 118 -3.00 -16.08 -23.07
CA CYS A 118 -2.92 -15.89 -24.51
C CYS A 118 -2.77 -17.26 -25.20
N VAL A 119 -3.71 -17.61 -26.07
CA VAL A 119 -3.69 -18.87 -26.86
C VAL A 119 -3.94 -18.56 -28.33
N ASN A 120 -3.06 -19.02 -29.20
CA ASN A 120 -3.02 -18.71 -30.62
C ASN A 120 -3.05 -17.20 -30.91
N GLY A 121 -2.37 -16.40 -30.07
CA GLY A 121 -2.33 -14.94 -30.16
C GLY A 121 -3.61 -14.23 -29.67
N VAL A 122 -4.59 -14.96 -29.16
CA VAL A 122 -5.85 -14.41 -28.64
C VAL A 122 -5.80 -14.37 -27.12
N ILE A 123 -6.07 -13.19 -26.54
CA ILE A 123 -6.16 -13.02 -25.09
C ILE A 123 -7.56 -13.41 -24.62
N ASP A 124 -7.61 -14.31 -23.65
CA ASP A 124 -8.82 -14.82 -22.99
C ASP A 124 -8.77 -14.47 -21.50
N VAL A 125 -9.60 -13.52 -21.04
CA VAL A 125 -9.81 -13.29 -19.59
C VAL A 125 -10.88 -14.18 -19.04
N ARG A 126 -10.57 -14.75 -17.89
CA ARG A 126 -11.41 -15.75 -17.24
C ARG A 126 -11.89 -15.35 -15.88
N GLN A 127 -11.19 -14.39 -15.28
CA GLN A 127 -11.58 -13.82 -14.03
C GLN A 127 -11.29 -12.32 -14.07
N PHE A 128 -12.31 -11.56 -13.67
CA PHE A 128 -12.27 -10.12 -13.52
C PHE A 128 -12.80 -9.79 -12.13
N GLY A 129 -12.20 -8.80 -11.47
CA GLY A 129 -12.61 -8.36 -10.14
C GLY A 129 -12.30 -6.88 -9.93
N SER A 130 -12.99 -6.28 -8.99
CA SER A 130 -12.67 -4.93 -8.51
C SER A 130 -11.75 -5.02 -7.30
N ILE A 131 -10.90 -4.02 -7.12
CA ILE A 131 -10.12 -3.82 -5.90
C ILE A 131 -10.46 -2.43 -5.35
N ASP A 132 -10.55 -2.32 -4.02
CA ASP A 132 -10.72 -1.02 -3.40
C ASP A 132 -9.45 -0.19 -3.62
N PRO A 133 -9.53 0.96 -4.31
CA PRO A 133 -8.36 1.78 -4.54
C PRO A 133 -7.90 2.43 -3.23
N PRO A 134 -6.59 2.72 -3.10
CA PRO A 134 -6.13 3.62 -2.05
C PRO A 134 -6.85 4.96 -2.19
N LEU A 135 -7.44 5.44 -1.10
CA LEU A 135 -8.16 6.71 -1.08
C LEU A 135 -7.20 7.87 -0.80
N ALA A 136 -7.44 8.98 -1.49
CA ALA A 136 -6.77 10.24 -1.22
C ALA A 136 -7.07 10.73 0.20
N SER A 137 -6.10 11.44 0.78
CA SER A 137 -6.24 12.15 2.06
C SER A 137 -6.09 13.64 1.83
N ILE A 138 -6.45 14.46 2.83
CA ILE A 138 -6.25 15.91 2.79
C ILE A 138 -4.80 16.26 2.42
N VAL A 139 -3.81 15.66 3.08
CA VAL A 139 -2.39 15.83 2.72
C VAL A 139 -2.03 14.84 1.61
N HIS A 140 -2.32 15.20 0.37
CA HIS A 140 -2.00 14.39 -0.81
C HIS A 140 -0.57 14.64 -1.33
N ASP A 141 -0.06 13.68 -2.11
CA ASP A 141 1.20 13.78 -2.83
C ASP A 141 0.90 13.67 -4.33
N ASP A 142 0.79 14.81 -5.01
CA ASP A 142 0.37 14.87 -6.42
C ASP A 142 1.45 14.47 -7.41
N ARG A 143 2.69 14.18 -6.96
CA ARG A 143 3.71 13.85 -7.95
C ARG A 143 3.34 12.51 -8.61
N PRO A 144 3.45 12.41 -9.93
CA PRO A 144 3.15 11.18 -10.65
C PRO A 144 4.04 10.02 -10.20
N ILE A 145 3.54 8.80 -10.37
CA ILE A 145 4.29 7.57 -10.21
C ILE A 145 5.38 7.51 -11.27
N SER A 146 6.61 7.29 -10.83
CA SER A 146 7.78 7.22 -11.69
C SER A 146 8.28 5.81 -11.93
N ARG A 147 9.10 5.63 -12.96
CA ARG A 147 9.83 4.37 -13.18
C ARG A 147 10.63 3.94 -11.94
N LYS A 148 11.21 4.91 -11.22
CA LYS A 148 11.92 4.65 -9.97
C LYS A 148 11.00 4.10 -8.89
N ASP A 149 9.77 4.58 -8.77
CA ASP A 149 8.81 4.07 -7.80
C ASP A 149 8.44 2.60 -8.08
N LEU A 150 8.22 2.25 -9.36
CA LEU A 150 7.99 0.86 -9.79
C LEU A 150 9.18 -0.05 -9.46
N GLN A 151 10.40 0.43 -9.70
CA GLN A 151 11.64 -0.28 -9.37
C GLN A 151 11.80 -0.46 -7.85
N ASP A 152 11.51 0.58 -7.07
CA ASP A 152 11.64 0.58 -5.61
C ASP A 152 10.56 -0.28 -4.94
N ALA A 153 9.40 -0.46 -5.58
CA ALA A 153 8.33 -1.35 -5.14
C ALA A 153 8.68 -2.84 -5.30
N PHE A 154 9.51 -3.19 -6.28
CA PHE A 154 9.83 -4.59 -6.61
C PHE A 154 10.50 -5.38 -5.46
N PRO A 155 11.53 -4.85 -4.76
CA PRO A 155 12.10 -5.52 -3.57
C PRO A 155 11.08 -5.78 -2.46
N ILE A 156 10.11 -4.87 -2.27
CA ILE A 156 9.02 -5.03 -1.29
C ILE A 156 8.08 -6.15 -1.74
N ALA A 157 7.71 -6.17 -3.02
CA ALA A 157 6.89 -7.22 -3.61
C ALA A 157 7.51 -8.62 -3.38
N ARG A 158 8.84 -8.73 -3.53
CA ARG A 158 9.56 -9.97 -3.21
C ARG A 158 9.50 -10.33 -1.72
N GLY A 159 9.59 -9.34 -0.83
CA GLY A 159 9.41 -9.53 0.60
C GLY A 159 8.02 -10.07 0.95
N LEU A 160 6.98 -9.50 0.33
CA LEU A 160 5.59 -9.94 0.47
C LEU A 160 5.35 -11.34 -0.09
N ALA A 161 5.91 -11.65 -1.27
CA ALA A 161 5.82 -12.98 -1.85
C ALA A 161 6.44 -14.04 -0.93
N LYS A 162 7.62 -13.77 -0.36
CA LYS A 162 8.28 -14.63 0.64
C LYS A 162 7.46 -14.76 1.92
N LEU A 163 6.80 -13.70 2.34
CA LEU A 163 5.91 -13.70 3.51
C LEU A 163 4.71 -14.62 3.25
N ARG A 164 4.02 -14.47 2.12
CA ARG A 164 2.87 -15.28 1.72
C ARG A 164 3.20 -16.76 1.48
N GLN A 165 4.35 -17.05 0.85
CA GLN A 165 4.77 -18.42 0.55
C GLN A 165 5.30 -19.17 1.77
N SER A 166 5.53 -18.47 2.88
CA SER A 166 6.03 -19.10 4.09
C SER A 166 4.95 -19.99 4.69
N THR A 167 5.25 -21.28 4.85
CA THR A 167 4.43 -22.22 5.63
C THR A 167 4.54 -21.97 7.13
N ASP A 168 5.38 -21.01 7.54
CA ASP A 168 5.57 -20.64 8.92
C ASP A 168 4.40 -19.74 9.38
N HIS A 169 3.43 -20.35 10.08
CA HIS A 169 2.33 -19.63 10.73
C HIS A 169 2.81 -18.59 11.75
N ASN A 170 4.10 -18.57 12.08
CA ASN A 170 4.72 -17.66 13.02
C ASN A 170 4.98 -16.24 12.44
N ARG A 171 4.37 -15.89 11.30
CA ARG A 171 4.43 -14.55 10.68
C ARG A 171 3.12 -13.76 10.71
N TRP A 172 2.13 -14.24 11.47
CA TRP A 172 0.80 -13.64 11.55
C TRP A 172 0.79 -12.16 11.96
N ARG A 173 1.76 -11.70 12.77
CA ARG A 173 1.79 -10.33 13.28
C ARG A 173 2.12 -9.34 12.18
N LEU A 174 3.15 -9.63 11.38
CA LEU A 174 3.51 -8.81 10.23
C LEU A 174 2.37 -8.79 9.20
N HIS A 175 1.72 -9.94 8.96
CA HIS A 175 0.51 -10.00 8.14
C HIS A 175 -0.60 -9.09 8.69
N ARG A 176 -0.84 -9.11 10.01
CA ARG A 176 -1.85 -8.23 10.62
C ARG A 176 -1.50 -6.76 10.46
N CYS A 177 -0.25 -6.36 10.67
CA CYS A 177 0.21 -4.98 10.42
C CYS A 177 0.00 -4.57 8.95
N MET A 178 0.32 -5.45 7.99
CA MET A 178 0.07 -5.20 6.57
C MET A 178 -1.41 -5.02 6.27
N ASN A 179 -2.28 -5.87 6.83
CA ASN A 179 -3.73 -5.76 6.63
C ASN A 179 -4.28 -4.47 7.23
N LEU A 180 -3.87 -4.11 8.47
CA LEU A 180 -4.26 -2.84 9.10
C LEU A 180 -3.88 -1.63 8.24
N TYR A 181 -2.68 -1.65 7.64
CA TYR A 181 -2.24 -0.59 6.75
C TYR A 181 -3.08 -0.51 5.46
N GLN A 182 -3.38 -1.65 4.83
CA GLN A 182 -4.20 -1.68 3.61
C GLN A 182 -5.66 -1.27 3.88
N GLU A 183 -6.24 -1.74 4.99
CA GLU A 183 -7.56 -1.34 5.49
C GLU A 183 -7.60 0.20 5.66
N ALA A 184 -6.61 0.77 6.36
CA ALA A 184 -6.51 2.21 6.58
C ALA A 184 -6.38 3.03 5.28
N ARG A 185 -5.71 2.50 4.24
CA ARG A 185 -5.60 3.18 2.95
C ARG A 185 -6.92 3.23 2.18
N CYS A 186 -7.85 2.33 2.46
CA CYS A 186 -9.18 2.30 1.86
C CYS A 186 -10.25 2.99 2.73
N GLU A 187 -9.87 3.50 3.89
CA GLU A 187 -10.77 4.16 4.84
C GLU A 187 -10.96 5.65 4.48
N ARG A 188 -12.21 6.14 4.59
CA ARG A 188 -12.61 7.52 4.33
C ARG A 188 -12.50 8.38 5.59
N GLY A 189 -12.81 7.83 6.76
CA GLY A 189 -12.82 8.53 8.03
C GLY A 189 -11.41 8.85 8.53
N ILE A 190 -11.07 10.13 8.65
CA ILE A 190 -9.73 10.57 9.09
C ILE A 190 -9.32 10.00 10.45
N LEU A 191 -10.24 9.96 11.41
CA LEU A 191 -9.97 9.42 12.75
C LEU A 191 -9.72 7.91 12.70
N GLU A 192 -10.49 7.17 11.90
CA GLU A 192 -10.30 5.73 11.73
C GLU A 192 -8.98 5.43 11.00
N ARG A 193 -8.58 6.24 10.02
CA ARG A 193 -7.24 6.17 9.39
C ARG A 193 -6.14 6.35 10.43
N ILE A 194 -6.20 7.41 11.26
CA ILE A 194 -5.22 7.64 12.33
C ILE A 194 -5.20 6.45 13.29
N HIS A 195 -6.36 5.95 13.70
CA HIS A 195 -6.49 4.81 14.59
C HIS A 195 -5.81 3.56 14.00
N GLN A 196 -6.10 3.19 12.75
CA GLN A 196 -5.57 1.99 12.11
C GLN A 196 -4.08 2.09 11.76
N PHE A 197 -3.61 3.24 11.26
CA PHE A 197 -2.16 3.45 11.05
C PHE A 197 -1.39 3.41 12.38
N THR A 198 -1.95 4.01 13.43
CA THR A 198 -1.33 3.97 14.77
C THR A 198 -1.30 2.55 15.33
N ARG A 199 -2.37 1.75 15.15
CA ARG A 199 -2.37 0.32 15.49
C ARG A 199 -1.37 -0.49 14.68
N CYS A 200 -1.17 -0.16 13.41
CA CYS A 200 -0.11 -0.76 12.60
C CYS A 200 1.26 -0.52 13.25
N ILE A 201 1.58 0.74 13.62
CA ILE A 201 2.82 1.12 14.33
C ILE A 201 2.93 0.40 15.69
N GLU A 202 1.84 0.33 16.45
CA GLU A 202 1.78 -0.36 17.74
C GLU A 202 2.09 -1.86 17.58
N GLY A 203 1.59 -2.47 16.51
CA GLY A 203 1.91 -3.84 16.12
C GLY A 203 3.41 -4.08 15.96
N LEU A 204 4.14 -3.09 15.43
CA LEU A 204 5.60 -3.14 15.21
C LEU A 204 6.43 -2.86 16.47
N ILE A 205 5.86 -2.21 17.49
CA ILE A 205 6.60 -1.99 18.75
C ILE A 205 6.24 -3.01 19.83
N ALA A 206 5.09 -3.71 19.73
CA ALA A 206 4.61 -4.70 20.70
C ALA A 206 4.69 -4.24 22.17
N PRO A 207 3.95 -3.18 22.54
CA PRO A 207 4.04 -2.61 23.86
C PRO A 207 3.45 -3.55 24.92
N LYS A 208 3.92 -3.42 26.16
CA LYS A 208 3.37 -4.15 27.32
C LYS A 208 2.09 -3.45 27.81
N GLN A 209 1.10 -4.25 28.17
CA GLN A 209 -0.14 -3.76 28.78
C GLN A 209 0.17 -2.88 30.01
N GLY A 210 -0.57 -1.78 30.15
CA GLY A 210 -0.37 -0.78 31.21
C GLY A 210 0.84 0.14 30.98
N GLN A 211 1.66 -0.10 29.96
CA GLN A 211 2.78 0.77 29.58
C GLN A 211 2.67 1.26 28.13
N THR A 212 1.50 1.11 27.51
CA THR A 212 1.31 1.27 26.07
C THR A 212 1.71 2.65 25.59
N LEU A 213 1.17 3.73 26.16
CA LEU A 213 1.54 5.11 25.80
C LEU A 213 3.05 5.37 25.98
N ARG A 214 3.61 5.02 27.15
CA ARG A 214 5.03 5.25 27.45
C ARG A 214 5.93 4.53 26.45
N GLN A 215 5.65 3.26 26.19
CA GLN A 215 6.42 2.45 25.24
C GLN A 215 6.15 2.85 23.79
N PHE A 216 4.96 3.36 23.47
CA PHE A 216 4.65 3.93 22.17
C PHE A 216 5.57 5.11 21.87
N LYS A 217 5.61 6.10 22.76
CA LYS A 217 6.51 7.25 22.61
C LYS A 217 7.98 6.81 22.56
N SER A 218 8.45 6.00 23.52
CA SER A 218 9.87 5.67 23.60
C SER A 218 10.38 4.69 22.54
N ARG A 219 9.58 3.69 22.11
CA ARG A 219 10.04 2.70 21.12
C ARG A 219 9.96 3.24 19.70
N THR A 220 9.02 4.14 19.41
CA THR A 220 8.94 4.78 18.10
C THR A 220 10.11 5.73 17.82
N GLU A 221 10.90 6.12 18.83
CA GLU A 221 12.17 6.85 18.64
C GLU A 221 13.17 6.09 17.76
N LEU A 222 13.12 4.76 17.72
CA LEU A 222 13.91 3.97 16.77
C LEU A 222 13.50 4.27 15.31
N PHE A 223 12.21 4.56 15.09
CA PHE A 223 11.63 4.77 13.76
C PHE A 223 11.78 6.22 13.33
N VAL A 224 11.49 7.16 14.22
CA VAL A 224 11.36 8.60 13.90
C VAL A 224 12.41 9.49 14.56
N GLY A 225 13.22 8.95 15.46
CA GLY A 225 14.20 9.71 16.25
C GLY A 225 13.62 10.28 17.55
N PRO A 226 14.49 10.68 18.51
CA PRO A 226 14.08 11.06 19.87
C PRO A 226 13.33 12.40 19.96
N HIS A 227 13.42 13.25 18.94
CA HIS A 227 12.83 14.60 18.96
C HIS A 227 11.33 14.64 18.64
N HIS A 228 10.70 13.49 18.36
CA HIS A 228 9.30 13.41 17.97
C HIS A 228 8.41 12.76 19.05
N HIS A 229 8.90 12.71 20.29
CA HIS A 229 8.24 12.05 21.41
C HIS A 229 6.81 12.58 21.66
N GLU A 230 6.60 13.90 21.61
CA GLU A 230 5.27 14.53 21.77
C GLU A 230 4.34 14.24 20.59
N LEU A 231 4.84 14.35 19.35
CA LEU A 231 4.07 14.03 18.14
C LEU A 231 3.53 12.58 18.16
N MET A 232 4.36 11.62 18.57
CA MET A 232 3.92 10.22 18.72
C MET A 232 2.95 10.05 19.90
N GLY A 233 3.06 10.89 20.93
CA GLY A 233 2.09 10.94 22.03
C GLY A 233 0.71 11.43 21.58
N ASP A 234 0.65 12.46 20.75
CA ASP A 234 -0.61 12.99 20.20
C ASP A 234 -1.29 11.98 19.28
N LEU A 235 -0.53 11.28 18.42
CA LEU A 235 -1.05 10.15 17.63
C LEU A 235 -1.72 9.09 18.51
N TYR A 236 -1.03 8.68 19.57
CA TYR A 236 -1.56 7.68 20.49
C TYR A 236 -2.83 8.17 21.20
N ARG A 237 -2.91 9.45 21.56
CA ARG A 237 -4.09 10.03 22.19
C ARG A 237 -5.30 9.98 21.27
N VAL A 238 -5.19 10.45 20.03
CA VAL A 238 -6.28 10.40 19.04
C VAL A 238 -6.71 8.95 18.79
N ARG A 239 -5.75 8.03 18.64
CA ARG A 239 -6.03 6.59 18.53
C ARG A 239 -6.83 6.08 19.73
N SER A 240 -6.46 6.49 20.94
CA SER A 240 -7.13 6.08 22.18
C SER A 240 -8.53 6.66 22.30
N ASP A 241 -8.75 7.88 21.82
CA ASP A 241 -10.05 8.52 21.82
C ASP A 241 -11.03 7.77 20.90
N VAL A 242 -10.59 7.36 19.70
CA VAL A 242 -11.40 6.51 18.80
C VAL A 242 -11.71 5.15 19.43
N GLU A 243 -10.71 4.49 20.03
CA GLU A 243 -10.93 3.19 20.68
C GLU A 243 -11.93 3.26 21.85
N HIS A 244 -12.07 4.43 22.48
CA HIS A 244 -12.95 4.65 23.63
C HIS A 244 -14.20 5.48 23.30
N LEU A 245 -14.52 5.66 22.01
CA LEU A 245 -15.71 6.38 21.54
C LEU A 245 -15.78 7.85 22.02
N HIS A 246 -14.63 8.52 22.04
CA HIS A 246 -14.46 9.93 22.40
C HIS A 246 -14.21 10.81 21.17
N GLU A 247 -14.65 10.40 19.98
CA GLU A 247 -14.47 11.17 18.73
C GLU A 247 -15.18 12.52 18.77
N ASN A 248 -16.21 12.65 19.61
CA ASN A 248 -16.93 13.90 19.81
C ASN A 248 -16.01 15.04 20.27
N GLN A 249 -14.93 14.73 21.02
CA GLN A 249 -13.91 15.71 21.43
C GLN A 249 -13.19 16.36 20.24
N HIS A 250 -13.21 15.70 19.09
CA HIS A 250 -12.54 16.14 17.85
C HIS A 250 -13.52 16.62 16.79
N LEU A 251 -14.75 16.07 16.79
CA LEU A 251 -15.68 16.20 15.67
C LEU A 251 -16.96 16.99 15.96
N GLU A 252 -17.39 17.11 17.22
CA GLU A 252 -18.70 17.67 17.57
C GLU A 252 -18.80 19.17 17.23
N GLU A 253 -17.82 19.96 17.69
CA GLU A 253 -17.69 21.36 17.29
C GLU A 253 -16.63 21.49 16.20
N PHE A 254 -16.93 22.24 15.15
CA PHE A 254 -15.97 22.50 14.10
C PHE A 254 -14.91 23.50 14.57
N ASP A 255 -13.69 23.01 14.80
CA ASP A 255 -12.50 23.84 14.98
C ASP A 255 -11.49 23.54 13.86
N ARG A 256 -11.24 24.55 13.01
CA ARG A 256 -10.34 24.43 11.87
C ARG A 256 -8.92 24.01 12.27
N GLN A 257 -8.38 24.52 13.37
CA GLN A 257 -7.03 24.18 13.81
C GLN A 257 -6.94 22.73 14.31
N VAL A 258 -7.99 22.26 15.00
CA VAL A 258 -8.11 20.85 15.38
C VAL A 258 -8.17 19.97 14.13
N ARG A 259 -8.99 20.31 13.12
CA ARG A 259 -9.08 19.52 11.88
C ARG A 259 -7.78 19.50 11.07
N ILE A 260 -7.08 20.63 10.99
CA ILE A 260 -5.75 20.71 10.38
C ILE A 260 -4.75 19.84 11.15
N HIS A 261 -4.81 19.84 12.48
CA HIS A 261 -3.94 19.00 13.31
C HIS A 261 -4.20 17.52 13.04
N LEU A 262 -5.46 17.08 12.97
CA LEU A 262 -5.82 15.72 12.59
C LEU A 262 -5.30 15.34 11.19
N ALA A 263 -5.41 16.23 10.20
CA ALA A 263 -4.85 16.02 8.86
C ALA A 263 -3.33 15.81 8.88
N LYS A 264 -2.61 16.56 9.73
CA LYS A 264 -1.16 16.35 9.93
C LYS A 264 -0.88 14.99 10.58
N LEU A 265 -1.64 14.62 11.60
CA LEU A 265 -1.50 13.36 12.30
C LEU A 265 -1.78 12.16 11.38
N GLU A 266 -2.83 12.22 10.55
CA GLU A 266 -3.13 11.19 9.54
C GLU A 266 -1.93 10.98 8.61
N ALA A 267 -1.44 12.07 8.00
CA ALA A 267 -0.32 12.01 7.07
C ALA A 267 0.95 11.46 7.73
N VAL A 268 1.27 11.91 8.95
CA VAL A 268 2.43 11.41 9.71
C VAL A 268 2.28 9.92 10.02
N SER A 269 1.12 9.49 10.52
CA SER A 269 0.88 8.09 10.90
C SER A 269 0.97 7.15 9.70
N GLU A 270 0.46 7.56 8.54
CA GLU A 270 0.62 6.84 7.28
C GLU A 270 2.09 6.76 6.87
N TRP A 271 2.82 7.89 6.88
CA TRP A 271 4.23 7.94 6.51
C TRP A 271 5.09 7.04 7.39
N VAL A 272 4.88 7.06 8.70
CA VAL A 272 5.61 6.22 9.65
C VAL A 272 5.27 4.75 9.44
N SER A 273 3.98 4.39 9.36
CA SER A 273 3.57 3.00 9.15
C SER A 273 4.11 2.43 7.85
N ARG A 274 3.94 3.12 6.71
CA ARG A 274 4.41 2.64 5.40
C ARG A 274 5.92 2.54 5.32
N SER A 275 6.66 3.51 5.88
CA SER A 275 8.12 3.48 5.90
C SER A 275 8.67 2.33 6.72
N CYS A 276 8.06 2.04 7.87
CA CYS A 276 8.44 0.91 8.71
C CYS A 276 8.18 -0.43 8.00
N LEU A 277 6.99 -0.60 7.41
CA LEU A 277 6.62 -1.81 6.67
C LEU A 277 7.52 -2.02 5.44
N ALA A 278 7.74 -0.97 4.64
CA ALA A 278 8.64 -1.00 3.49
C ALA A 278 10.06 -1.43 3.89
N ARG A 279 10.58 -0.89 4.99
CA ARG A 279 11.91 -1.24 5.51
C ARG A 279 11.98 -2.70 5.96
N ILE A 280 10.99 -3.16 6.74
CA ILE A 280 10.93 -4.55 7.19
C ILE A 280 10.90 -5.50 5.99
N LEU A 281 10.06 -5.22 4.97
CA LEU A 281 9.90 -6.10 3.80
C LEU A 281 11.12 -6.10 2.86
N ARG A 282 11.93 -5.03 2.87
CA ARG A 282 13.19 -4.94 2.11
C ARG A 282 14.35 -5.66 2.79
N THR A 283 14.32 -5.80 4.11
CA THR A 283 15.43 -6.37 4.90
C THR A 283 15.04 -7.74 5.45
N SER A 284 15.60 -8.81 4.88
CA SER A 284 15.31 -10.20 5.27
C SER A 284 15.48 -10.46 6.76
N GLU A 285 16.49 -9.86 7.38
CA GLU A 285 16.82 -9.96 8.79
C GLU A 285 15.72 -9.36 9.67
N LEU A 286 15.13 -8.23 9.24
CA LEU A 286 14.02 -7.61 9.96
C LEU A 286 12.76 -8.46 9.87
N VAL A 287 12.44 -9.08 8.73
CA VAL A 287 11.26 -9.95 8.61
C VAL A 287 11.22 -11.03 9.70
N LEU A 288 12.39 -11.59 10.06
CA LEU A 288 12.51 -12.62 11.11
C LEU A 288 12.11 -12.11 12.50
N HIS A 289 12.30 -10.82 12.76
CA HIS A 289 12.01 -10.19 14.04
C HIS A 289 10.55 -9.77 14.21
N PHE A 290 9.82 -9.52 13.13
CA PHE A 290 8.48 -8.91 13.22
C PHE A 290 7.33 -9.90 12.95
N GLY A 291 7.64 -11.20 12.80
CA GLY A 291 6.65 -12.23 12.48
C GLY A 291 5.62 -12.51 13.58
N ASN A 292 6.04 -12.49 14.85
CA ASN A 292 5.21 -12.87 16.01
C ASN A 292 5.67 -12.15 17.29
N VAL A 293 4.92 -12.35 18.39
CA VAL A 293 5.16 -11.72 19.70
C VAL A 293 6.53 -12.08 20.30
N ALA A 294 6.96 -13.34 20.20
CA ALA A 294 8.23 -13.77 20.77
C ALA A 294 9.41 -13.16 20.01
N ALA A 295 9.37 -13.22 18.68
CA ALA A 295 10.41 -12.67 17.81
C ALA A 295 10.58 -11.15 17.99
N ILE A 296 9.47 -10.41 18.07
CA ILE A 296 9.51 -8.96 18.25
C ILE A 296 9.93 -8.59 19.67
N GLY A 297 9.56 -9.42 20.66
CA GLY A 297 10.06 -9.32 22.03
C GLY A 297 11.58 -9.45 22.08
N HIS A 298 12.16 -10.44 21.37
CA HIS A 298 13.61 -10.60 21.26
C HIS A 298 14.27 -9.40 20.59
N PHE A 299 13.67 -8.85 19.53
CA PHE A 299 14.18 -7.62 18.90
C PHE A 299 14.24 -6.45 19.88
N TRP A 300 13.15 -6.20 20.62
CA TRP A 300 13.10 -5.09 21.58
C TRP A 300 13.92 -5.33 22.85
N ALA A 301 14.30 -6.58 23.14
CA ALA A 301 15.22 -6.92 24.23
C ALA A 301 16.70 -6.65 23.88
N LYS A 302 17.04 -6.47 22.61
CA LYS A 302 18.41 -6.15 22.18
C LYS A 302 18.88 -4.80 22.74
N PRO A 303 20.19 -4.63 22.98
CA PRO A 303 20.80 -3.33 23.25
C PRO A 303 20.42 -2.31 22.17
N GLU A 304 20.30 -1.05 22.56
CA GLU A 304 19.87 0.01 21.65
C GLU A 304 20.77 0.14 20.42
N ALA A 305 22.08 0.02 20.60
CA ALA A 305 23.05 0.07 19.50
C ALA A 305 22.81 -1.06 18.47
N GLU A 306 22.50 -2.28 18.92
CA GLU A 306 22.16 -3.39 18.02
C GLU A 306 20.86 -3.15 17.26
N ARG A 307 19.82 -2.64 17.95
CA ARG A 307 18.54 -2.32 17.30
C ARG A 307 18.73 -1.25 16.22
N ARG A 308 19.49 -0.20 16.51
CA ARG A 308 19.83 0.87 15.55
C ARG A 308 20.66 0.34 14.39
N ALA A 309 21.64 -0.53 14.65
CA ALA A 309 22.44 -1.16 13.59
C ALA A 309 21.59 -2.02 12.64
N LEU A 310 20.61 -2.76 13.17
CA LEU A 310 19.67 -3.56 12.35
C LEU A 310 18.63 -2.70 11.63
N TRP A 311 18.14 -1.65 12.29
CA TRP A 311 17.05 -0.82 11.77
C TRP A 311 17.54 0.26 10.78
N GLY A 312 18.74 0.79 10.97
CA GLY A 312 19.24 1.95 10.24
C GLY A 312 18.68 3.28 10.76
N ASP A 313 18.90 4.34 9.99
CA ASP A 313 18.58 5.70 10.42
C ASP A 313 17.08 5.95 10.57
N PRO A 314 16.67 6.78 11.55
CA PRO A 314 15.28 7.19 11.69
C PRO A 314 14.82 8.01 10.49
N ILE A 315 13.53 7.93 10.16
CA ILE A 315 12.91 8.80 9.16
C ILE A 315 12.50 10.13 9.81
N ASN A 316 12.43 11.21 9.03
CA ASN A 316 11.72 12.41 9.48
C ASN A 316 10.20 12.18 9.32
N PRO A 317 9.41 12.10 10.39
CA PRO A 317 7.97 11.85 10.30
C PRO A 317 7.21 12.98 9.59
N CYS A 318 7.75 14.21 9.63
CA CYS A 318 7.13 15.39 9.04
C CYS A 318 7.51 15.61 7.57
N ALA A 319 8.34 14.74 6.96
CA ALA A 319 8.75 14.88 5.56
C ALA A 319 7.54 14.92 4.60
N THR A 320 6.49 14.15 4.91
CA THR A 320 5.24 14.13 4.13
C THR A 320 4.46 15.45 4.16
N LEU A 321 4.78 16.37 5.08
CA LEU A 321 4.13 17.67 5.20
C LEU A 321 4.88 18.77 4.44
N THR A 322 6.09 18.48 3.95
CA THR A 322 6.94 19.49 3.32
C THR A 322 6.31 19.98 2.02
N GLY A 323 6.10 21.28 1.92
CA GLY A 323 5.49 21.93 0.76
C GLY A 323 3.96 21.97 0.77
N PHE A 324 3.29 21.27 1.68
CA PHE A 324 1.83 21.29 1.77
C PHE A 324 1.33 22.57 2.46
N ASN A 325 0.37 23.27 1.83
CA ASN A 325 -0.17 24.53 2.35
C ASN A 325 -1.60 24.36 2.90
N PHE A 326 -1.71 24.19 4.22
CA PHE A 326 -3.00 24.05 4.91
C PHE A 326 -3.93 25.27 4.81
N ASN A 327 -3.43 26.44 4.42
CA ASN A 327 -4.29 27.62 4.21
C ASN A 327 -5.15 27.49 2.95
N ARG A 328 -4.84 26.54 2.06
CA ARG A 328 -5.61 26.26 0.84
C ARG A 328 -6.68 25.18 1.01
N VAL A 329 -6.65 24.45 2.11
CA VAL A 329 -7.65 23.42 2.40
C VAL A 329 -8.94 24.11 2.85
N SER A 330 -10.05 23.88 2.17
CA SER A 330 -11.36 24.41 2.52
C SER A 330 -11.89 23.80 3.82
N ASP A 331 -12.84 24.48 4.47
CA ASP A 331 -13.50 23.92 5.67
C ASP A 331 -14.32 22.66 5.32
N GLY A 332 -14.89 22.58 4.12
CA GLY A 332 -15.58 21.38 3.61
C GLY A 332 -14.66 20.16 3.50
N GLU A 333 -13.43 20.34 2.99
CA GLU A 333 -12.41 19.27 2.98
C GLU A 333 -11.98 18.85 4.40
N LEU A 334 -12.10 19.74 5.38
CA LEU A 334 -11.86 19.46 6.80
C LEU A 334 -13.09 18.85 7.51
N GLY A 335 -14.19 18.66 6.79
CA GLY A 335 -15.43 18.06 7.29
C GLY A 335 -16.36 19.03 8.01
N ALA A 336 -16.31 20.33 7.70
CA ALA A 336 -17.42 21.22 8.04
C ALA A 336 -18.66 20.82 7.22
N HIS A 337 -19.78 20.61 7.91
CA HIS A 337 -21.08 20.48 7.26
C HIS A 337 -21.61 21.90 6.99
N GLU A 338 -22.05 22.19 5.77
CA GLU A 338 -22.75 23.43 5.43
C GLU A 338 -24.12 23.53 6.13
#